data_AF-A0A9D4NKB2-F1
#
_entry.id   AF-A0A9D4NKB2-F1
#
_cell.length_a   1.000
_cell.length_b   1.000
_cell.length_c   1.000
_cell.angle_alpha   90.00
_cell.angle_beta   90.00
_cell.angle_gamma   90.00
#
_symmetry.space_group_name_H-M   'P 1'
#
loop_
_entity.id
_entity.type
_entity.pdbx_description
1 polymer ?
#
loop_
_entity_poly.entity_id
_entity_poly.type
_entity_poly.pdbx_seq_one_letter_code
_entity_poly.pdbx_strand_id
1 'polypeptide(L)'
;MNAHILVGFILFRAIFRVRCYTDLENFIRIGGSLDPNVSTVDYFNGSVYAKVSGHSLQKLFNFEGYNINRKLLQNDSTFLSLSREFVVYRHPVTSEILQVFSNPISGKANEVFYVANDPVNGIIDSAPRSFVLPENQPQVSIYNSDYVLEYPNPLTPDKYKQYSAGTIYDAVELFAYIVNIPDLQTDNKSIPMCGTWMRKSEFLPWMELSTTPGSLFYTTLVWKCMDGLQCVSSDIMNLIKSNFSKYQTAPSTDEQPNETSWTAFKKTIDQRRLAGFPDIIIPDVNISSNARAMVYNIDKRVSKILTEGSLTMSITGSAQSEIAGISSHILFDANGVVHVTLQPEPHRSHADYSLQFIGNLVLLNHTTGEPLEVFDNPITGQSIDTSHIYNQSLNVSHSFSKDSLFTIDMPSFKAVGLIGANSPAEEPNGAWEVNLFNFIFPYEELSKDPTQAHFYGSFSTFKSWPDWMKMHGISGNVVSKFTASKF
;
A
#
# COMPACT_ATOMS: atom_id res chain seq x y z
N MET A 1 -77.76 9.76 -23.55
CA MET A 1 -77.43 8.48 -24.22
C MET A 1 -75.91 8.47 -24.42
N ASN A 2 -75.23 7.71 -23.57
CA ASN A 2 -73.82 7.30 -23.52
C ASN A 2 -72.73 8.27 -24.02
N ALA A 3 -72.16 9.01 -23.06
CA ALA A 3 -70.83 9.58 -23.14
C ALA A 3 -69.78 8.49 -22.84
N HIS A 4 -68.93 8.18 -23.81
CA HIS A 4 -67.72 7.40 -23.59
C HIS A 4 -66.58 8.34 -23.21
N ILE A 5 -66.15 8.24 -21.96
CA ILE A 5 -64.97 8.92 -21.39
C ILE A 5 -63.73 8.22 -21.93
N LEU A 6 -62.95 8.95 -22.73
CA LEU A 6 -61.61 8.55 -23.17
C LEU A 6 -60.63 8.98 -22.06
N VAL A 7 -60.27 8.06 -21.16
CA VAL A 7 -59.19 8.31 -20.18
C VAL A 7 -57.85 8.16 -20.88
N GLY A 8 -57.23 9.28 -21.22
CA GLY A 8 -55.84 9.32 -21.67
C GLY A 8 -54.90 9.00 -20.50
N PHE A 9 -54.26 7.83 -20.54
CA PHE A 9 -53.13 7.53 -19.68
C PHE A 9 -51.93 8.40 -20.10
N ILE A 10 -51.67 9.48 -19.36
CA ILE A 10 -50.39 10.18 -19.41
C ILE A 10 -49.38 9.31 -18.67
N LEU A 11 -48.62 8.51 -19.42
CA LEU A 11 -47.44 7.82 -18.92
C LEU A 11 -46.36 8.88 -18.63
N PHE A 12 -46.26 9.37 -17.39
CA PHE A 12 -45.05 10.02 -16.92
C PHE A 12 -43.95 8.95 -16.86
N ARG A 13 -43.19 8.78 -17.95
CA ARG A 13 -41.86 8.18 -17.84
C ARG A 13 -41.00 9.17 -17.05
N ALA A 14 -40.87 8.93 -15.75
CA ALA A 14 -39.76 9.47 -14.98
C ALA A 14 -38.48 8.97 -15.67
N ILE A 15 -37.85 9.84 -16.45
CA ILE A 15 -36.49 9.64 -16.88
C ILE A 15 -35.67 9.78 -15.60
N PHE A 16 -35.40 8.65 -14.94
CA PHE A 16 -34.33 8.58 -13.95
C PHE A 16 -33.05 8.94 -14.72
N ARG A 17 -32.66 10.21 -14.69
CA ARG A 17 -31.30 10.59 -15.02
C ARG A 17 -30.45 9.95 -13.94
N VAL A 18 -29.82 8.81 -14.28
CA VAL A 18 -28.64 8.35 -13.55
C VAL A 18 -27.69 9.54 -13.53
N ARG A 19 -27.44 10.10 -12.35
CA ARG A 19 -26.46 11.15 -12.20
C ARG A 19 -25.10 10.52 -12.48
N CYS A 20 -24.54 10.78 -13.65
CA CYS A 20 -23.18 10.37 -13.95
C CYS A 20 -22.23 11.31 -13.21
N TYR A 21 -21.55 10.80 -12.19
CA TYR A 21 -20.42 11.48 -11.57
C TYR A 21 -19.24 11.50 -12.54
N THR A 22 -18.48 12.59 -12.51
CA THR A 22 -17.18 12.70 -13.21
C THR A 22 -16.16 11.71 -12.63
N ASP A 23 -15.06 11.45 -13.35
CA ASP A 23 -13.99 10.58 -12.84
C ASP A 23 -13.38 11.10 -11.54
N LEU A 24 -13.21 12.43 -11.43
CA LEU A 24 -12.77 13.07 -10.19
C LEU A 24 -13.78 12.84 -9.06
N GLU A 25 -15.06 13.13 -9.28
CA GLU A 25 -16.10 12.85 -8.27
C GLU A 25 -16.14 11.37 -7.87
N ASN A 26 -15.97 10.44 -8.81
CA ASN A 26 -15.86 9.01 -8.53
C ASN A 26 -14.66 8.71 -7.64
N PHE A 27 -13.49 9.26 -7.94
CA PHE A 27 -12.32 9.08 -7.09
C PHE A 27 -12.51 9.66 -5.68
N ILE A 28 -13.20 10.80 -5.55
CA ILE A 28 -13.58 11.36 -4.24
C ILE A 28 -14.53 10.44 -3.48
N ARG A 29 -15.50 9.82 -4.15
CA ARG A 29 -16.40 8.83 -3.54
C ARG A 29 -15.67 7.57 -3.10
N ILE A 30 -14.54 7.21 -3.72
CA ILE A 30 -13.72 6.03 -3.40
C ILE A 30 -12.93 6.26 -2.11
N GLY A 31 -12.20 7.37 -1.99
CA GLY A 31 -11.38 7.70 -0.80
C GLY A 31 -12.05 8.65 0.19
N GLY A 32 -13.37 8.84 0.09
CA GLY A 32 -14.08 9.85 0.87
C GLY A 32 -15.60 9.85 0.66
N SER A 33 -16.20 11.04 0.79
CA SER A 33 -17.61 11.32 0.54
C SER A 33 -17.75 12.65 -0.20
N LEU A 34 -18.68 12.73 -1.15
CA LEU A 34 -19.11 14.01 -1.76
C LEU A 34 -19.97 14.86 -0.81
N ASP A 35 -20.34 14.36 0.36
CA ASP A 35 -20.99 15.15 1.40
C ASP A 35 -19.95 15.83 2.31
N PRO A 36 -19.81 17.17 2.28
CA PRO A 36 -18.80 17.87 3.06
C PRO A 36 -19.03 17.79 4.57
N ASN A 37 -20.22 17.36 5.02
CA ASN A 37 -20.51 17.23 6.44
C ASN A 37 -20.10 15.86 7.01
N VAL A 38 -19.80 14.90 6.15
CA VAL A 38 -19.48 13.52 6.54
C VAL A 38 -17.97 13.33 6.66
N SER A 39 -17.55 12.67 7.74
CA SER A 39 -16.20 12.10 7.84
C SER A 39 -16.23 10.64 7.43
N THR A 40 -15.24 10.22 6.66
CA THR A 40 -15.03 8.83 6.24
C THR A 40 -13.75 8.28 6.85
N VAL A 41 -13.73 6.97 7.08
CA VAL A 41 -12.60 6.26 7.68
C VAL A 41 -12.05 5.29 6.65
N ASP A 42 -10.80 5.49 6.25
CA ASP A 42 -10.04 4.59 5.40
C ASP A 42 -9.04 3.87 6.28
N TYR A 43 -9.24 2.56 6.46
CA TYR A 43 -8.51 1.72 7.38
C TYR A 43 -7.40 0.97 6.66
N PHE A 44 -6.32 0.68 7.37
CA PHE A 44 -5.20 -0.08 6.84
C PHE A 44 -4.63 -1.06 7.86
N ASN A 45 -4.28 -2.25 7.37
CA ASN A 45 -3.72 -3.34 8.18
C ASN A 45 -2.69 -4.13 7.35
N GLY A 46 -1.54 -4.42 7.95
CA GLY A 46 -0.45 -5.09 7.27
C GLY A 46 0.77 -5.33 8.15
N SER A 47 1.96 -5.27 7.54
CA SER A 47 3.22 -5.54 8.21
C SER A 47 4.37 -4.71 7.66
N VAL A 48 5.35 -4.44 8.53
CA VAL A 48 6.58 -3.70 8.22
C VAL A 48 7.77 -4.64 8.35
N TYR A 49 8.64 -4.60 7.35
CA TYR A 49 9.86 -5.39 7.24
C TYR A 49 11.06 -4.46 7.11
N ALA A 50 12.22 -4.91 7.56
CA ALA A 50 13.50 -4.26 7.30
C ALA A 50 14.35 -5.13 6.39
N LYS A 51 14.96 -4.50 5.37
CA LYS A 51 16.06 -5.08 4.61
C LYS A 51 17.31 -4.29 4.94
N VAL A 52 18.21 -4.91 5.70
CA VAL A 52 19.55 -4.39 5.99
C VAL A 52 20.53 -5.07 5.04
N SER A 53 21.55 -4.34 4.58
CA SER A 53 22.59 -4.91 3.70
C SER A 53 23.24 -6.14 4.35
N GLY A 54 23.43 -7.22 3.59
CA GLY A 54 23.97 -8.50 4.07
C GLY A 54 23.06 -9.30 5.02
N HIS A 55 21.81 -8.88 5.22
CA HIS A 55 20.87 -9.59 6.10
C HIS A 55 19.61 -10.02 5.33
N SER A 56 18.95 -11.07 5.82
CA SER A 56 17.64 -11.49 5.33
C SER A 56 16.59 -10.42 5.60
N LEU A 57 15.51 -10.41 4.83
CA LEU A 57 14.35 -9.58 5.13
C LEU A 57 13.79 -9.99 6.50
N GLN A 58 13.61 -9.02 7.40
CA GLN A 58 13.14 -9.27 8.76
C GLN A 58 11.83 -8.54 9.01
N LYS A 59 10.80 -9.26 9.45
CA LYS A 59 9.57 -8.63 9.95
C LYS A 59 9.84 -7.91 11.26
N LEU A 60 9.52 -6.62 11.33
CA LEU A 60 9.68 -5.81 12.53
C LEU A 60 8.35 -5.58 13.26
N PHE A 61 7.28 -5.32 12.51
CA PHE A 61 6.00 -4.92 13.07
C PHE A 61 4.82 -5.54 12.33
N ASN A 62 3.73 -5.81 13.05
CA ASN A 62 2.41 -5.67 12.45
C ASN A 62 2.04 -4.19 12.45
N PHE A 63 1.26 -3.74 11.47
CA PHE A 63 0.98 -2.33 11.23
C PHE A 63 -0.53 -2.14 11.06
N GLU A 64 -1.11 -1.19 11.78
CA GLU A 64 -2.56 -1.02 11.79
C GLU A 64 -2.98 0.39 12.17
N GLY A 65 -3.96 0.96 11.46
CA GLY A 65 -4.48 2.29 11.75
C GLY A 65 -5.50 2.76 10.72
N TYR A 66 -5.75 4.06 10.70
CA TYR A 66 -6.66 4.66 9.74
C TYR A 66 -6.33 6.12 9.43
N ASN A 67 -6.81 6.57 8.27
CA ASN A 67 -7.01 7.96 7.96
C ASN A 67 -8.49 8.30 8.14
N ILE A 68 -8.79 9.42 8.79
CA ILE A 68 -10.15 9.97 8.86
C ILE A 68 -10.19 11.29 8.10
N ASN A 69 -11.04 11.36 7.09
CA ASN A 69 -11.06 12.50 6.17
C ASN A 69 -12.45 13.07 5.90
N ARG A 70 -12.45 14.29 5.40
CA ARG A 70 -13.59 15.04 4.88
C ARG A 70 -13.17 15.66 3.56
N LYS A 71 -14.06 15.71 2.56
CA LYS A 71 -13.78 16.26 1.24
C LYS A 71 -14.62 17.51 1.02
N LEU A 72 -13.98 18.60 0.62
CA LEU A 72 -14.61 19.89 0.37
C LEU A 72 -14.42 20.29 -1.09
N LEU A 73 -15.53 20.43 -1.84
CA LEU A 73 -15.50 20.98 -3.18
C LEU A 73 -15.04 22.45 -3.14
N GLN A 74 -14.06 22.79 -3.96
CA GLN A 74 -13.52 24.14 -4.10
C GLN A 74 -14.18 24.88 -5.27
N ASN A 75 -14.00 26.21 -5.32
CA ASN A 75 -14.59 27.06 -6.37
C ASN A 75 -14.07 26.74 -7.77
N ASP A 76 -12.86 26.18 -7.89
CA ASP A 76 -12.22 25.77 -9.15
C ASP A 76 -12.55 24.32 -9.55
N SER A 77 -13.53 23.70 -8.90
CA SER A 77 -13.94 22.30 -9.10
C SER A 77 -12.91 21.24 -8.68
N THR A 78 -11.82 21.63 -8.01
CA THR A 78 -10.95 20.70 -7.28
C THR A 78 -11.58 20.31 -5.94
N PHE A 79 -11.03 19.32 -5.26
CA PHE A 79 -11.43 18.94 -3.90
C PHE A 79 -10.28 19.14 -2.92
N LEU A 80 -10.56 19.78 -1.79
CA LEU A 80 -9.68 19.78 -0.64
C LEU A 80 -10.04 18.59 0.26
N SER A 81 -9.10 17.67 0.43
CA SER A 81 -9.15 16.63 1.44
C SER A 81 -8.62 17.18 2.76
N LEU A 82 -9.47 17.24 3.78
CA LEU A 82 -9.08 17.54 5.16
C LEU A 82 -8.94 16.23 5.92
N SER A 83 -7.79 15.93 6.52
CA SER A 83 -7.62 14.63 7.17
C SER A 83 -6.68 14.61 8.38
N ARG A 84 -6.84 13.54 9.17
CA ARG A 84 -5.94 13.13 10.24
C ARG A 84 -5.59 11.67 10.06
N GLU A 85 -4.39 11.30 10.45
CA GLU A 85 -3.91 9.92 10.35
C GLU A 85 -3.42 9.42 11.71
N PHE A 86 -3.88 8.23 12.10
CA PHE A 86 -3.44 7.56 13.32
C PHE A 86 -3.06 6.12 13.04
N VAL A 87 -1.81 5.75 13.33
CA VAL A 87 -1.26 4.42 13.08
C VAL A 87 -0.40 3.93 14.22
N VAL A 88 -0.59 2.66 14.59
CA VAL A 88 0.20 2.00 15.63
C VAL A 88 1.13 0.95 15.03
N TYR A 89 2.26 0.75 15.70
CA TYR A 89 3.15 -0.40 15.47
C TYR A 89 2.85 -1.46 16.50
N ARG A 90 2.68 -2.70 16.04
CA ARG A 90 2.32 -3.85 16.86
C ARG A 90 3.43 -4.87 16.88
N HIS A 91 3.55 -5.60 17.98
CA HIS A 91 4.54 -6.65 18.14
C HIS A 91 4.36 -7.73 17.05
N PRO A 92 5.41 -8.17 16.34
CA PRO A 92 5.29 -9.03 15.17
C PRO A 92 4.88 -10.48 15.52
N VAL A 93 4.76 -10.84 16.79
CA VAL A 93 4.28 -12.16 17.21
C VAL A 93 2.97 -12.08 17.99
N THR A 94 2.82 -11.13 18.91
CA THR A 94 1.63 -11.05 19.79
C THR A 94 0.57 -10.10 19.25
N SER A 95 0.93 -9.24 18.28
CA SER A 95 0.12 -8.15 17.76
C SER A 95 -0.36 -7.12 18.80
N GLU A 96 0.25 -7.09 19.98
CA GLU A 96 0.00 -6.05 20.98
C GLU A 96 0.58 -4.71 20.51
N ILE A 97 -0.09 -3.61 20.81
CA ILE A 97 0.39 -2.25 20.50
C ILE A 97 1.70 -2.01 21.27
N LEU A 98 2.77 -1.70 20.55
CA LEU A 98 4.09 -1.49 21.14
C LEU A 98 4.23 -0.09 21.71
N GLN A 99 4.73 0.00 22.94
CA GLN A 99 5.24 1.23 23.55
C GLN A 99 6.78 1.26 23.56
N VAL A 100 7.41 0.08 23.59
CA VAL A 100 8.85 -0.12 23.55
C VAL A 100 9.18 -1.12 22.45
N PHE A 101 10.16 -0.80 21.61
CA PHE A 101 10.66 -1.67 20.56
C PHE A 101 12.06 -2.18 20.92
N SER A 102 12.19 -3.49 21.10
CA SER A 102 13.49 -4.15 21.19
C SER A 102 14.07 -4.26 19.78
N ASN A 103 14.94 -3.32 19.42
CA ASN A 103 15.43 -3.16 18.07
C ASN A 103 16.47 -4.23 17.71
N PRO A 104 16.16 -5.16 16.79
CA PRO A 104 17.06 -6.24 16.44
C PRO A 104 18.26 -5.78 15.61
N ILE A 105 18.20 -4.57 15.01
CA ILE A 105 19.26 -4.01 14.17
C ILE A 105 20.35 -3.37 15.05
N SER A 106 19.95 -2.61 16.07
CA SER A 106 20.89 -1.92 16.97
C SER A 106 21.16 -2.65 18.29
N GLY A 107 20.33 -3.62 18.66
CA GLY A 107 20.35 -4.31 19.96
C GLY A 107 19.85 -3.45 21.13
N LYS A 108 19.29 -2.26 20.87
CA LYS A 108 18.80 -1.32 21.90
C LYS A 108 17.28 -1.36 22.03
N ALA A 109 16.76 -0.92 23.17
CA ALA A 109 15.35 -0.60 23.30
C ALA A 109 15.10 0.83 22.81
N ASN A 110 14.03 1.04 22.04
CA ASN A 110 13.57 2.35 21.58
C ASN A 110 12.14 2.62 22.08
N GLU A 111 11.82 3.89 22.33
CA GLU A 111 10.44 4.35 22.50
C GLU A 111 9.72 4.28 21.15
N VAL A 112 8.48 3.78 21.14
CA VAL A 112 7.68 3.73 19.92
C VAL A 112 6.86 5.00 19.79
N PHE A 113 7.04 5.70 18.68
CA PHE A 113 6.19 6.83 18.31
C PHE A 113 5.15 6.35 17.30
N TYR A 114 3.88 6.48 17.66
CA TYR A 114 2.78 6.25 16.74
C TYR A 114 2.78 7.32 15.65
N VAL A 115 2.26 6.97 14.47
CA VAL A 115 1.90 7.97 13.47
C VAL A 115 0.66 8.67 14.00
N ALA A 116 0.78 9.96 14.24
CA ALA A 116 -0.30 10.80 14.74
C ALA A 116 -0.26 12.13 13.98
N ASN A 117 -0.33 12.06 12.65
CA ASN A 117 -0.17 13.24 11.79
C ASN A 117 -1.46 14.07 11.82
N ASP A 118 -1.36 15.34 12.24
CA ASP A 118 -2.49 16.27 12.30
C ASP A 118 -2.05 17.71 11.95
N PRO A 119 -2.46 18.27 10.81
CA PRO A 119 -3.32 17.71 9.75
C PRO A 119 -2.53 17.05 8.61
N VAL A 120 -3.23 16.28 7.77
CA VAL A 120 -2.74 15.71 6.50
C VAL A 120 -3.68 16.13 5.37
N ASN A 121 -3.72 17.43 5.08
CA ASN A 121 -4.61 17.99 4.07
C ASN A 121 -4.00 17.90 2.66
N GLY A 122 -4.82 17.86 1.62
CA GLY A 122 -4.32 17.80 0.24
C GLY A 122 -5.36 18.22 -0.79
N ILE A 123 -4.91 18.88 -1.86
CA ILE A 123 -5.75 19.20 -3.02
C ILE A 123 -5.76 17.99 -3.94
N ILE A 124 -6.95 17.60 -4.38
CA ILE A 124 -7.21 16.56 -5.37
C ILE A 124 -7.85 17.25 -6.57
N ASP A 125 -7.06 17.46 -7.61
CA ASP A 125 -7.44 18.19 -8.82
C ASP A 125 -7.77 17.27 -10.01
N SER A 126 -7.40 15.99 -9.90
CA SER A 126 -7.54 14.99 -10.95
C SER A 126 -7.73 13.60 -10.36
N ALA A 127 -8.42 12.74 -11.10
CA ALA A 127 -8.48 11.32 -10.77
C ALA A 127 -7.21 10.61 -11.26
N PRO A 128 -6.62 9.70 -10.47
CA PRO A 128 -5.57 8.82 -10.96
C PRO A 128 -6.09 7.96 -12.11
N ARG A 129 -5.17 7.48 -12.95
CA ARG A 129 -5.50 6.57 -14.04
C ARG A 129 -6.17 5.32 -13.48
N SER A 130 -7.34 5.01 -14.04
CA SER A 130 -8.04 3.76 -13.78
C SER A 130 -8.03 2.87 -15.01
N PHE A 131 -8.05 1.57 -14.82
CA PHE A 131 -8.43 0.62 -15.87
C PHE A 131 -9.51 -0.32 -15.36
N VAL A 132 -10.32 -0.77 -16.32
CA VAL A 132 -11.43 -1.68 -16.10
C VAL A 132 -10.97 -3.08 -16.50
N LEU A 133 -11.26 -4.08 -15.67
CA LEU A 133 -11.01 -5.46 -16.07
C LEU A 133 -11.92 -5.85 -17.25
N PRO A 134 -11.46 -6.72 -18.17
CA PRO A 134 -12.25 -7.21 -19.30
C PRO A 134 -13.65 -7.71 -18.91
N GLU A 135 -14.63 -7.63 -19.84
CA GLU A 135 -16.05 -7.95 -19.56
C GLU A 135 -16.30 -9.37 -19.04
N ASN A 136 -15.39 -10.31 -19.30
CA ASN A 136 -15.46 -11.70 -18.82
C ASN A 136 -14.89 -11.90 -17.39
N GLN A 137 -14.47 -10.83 -16.72
CA GLN A 137 -13.96 -10.82 -15.35
C GLN A 137 -14.93 -10.08 -14.41
N PRO A 138 -14.74 -10.14 -13.08
CA PRO A 138 -15.48 -9.30 -12.15
C PRO A 138 -15.40 -7.84 -12.57
N GLN A 139 -16.55 -7.18 -12.63
CA GLN A 139 -16.67 -5.79 -13.07
C GLN A 139 -16.12 -4.84 -12.01
N VAL A 140 -14.78 -4.73 -11.95
CA VAL A 140 -14.07 -3.82 -11.05
C VAL A 140 -13.25 -2.80 -11.85
N SER A 141 -13.08 -1.63 -11.25
CA SER A 141 -12.15 -0.61 -11.68
C SER A 141 -11.01 -0.51 -10.67
N ILE A 142 -9.78 -0.40 -11.17
CA ILE A 142 -8.58 -0.27 -10.34
C ILE A 142 -7.92 1.08 -10.63
N TYR A 143 -7.85 1.93 -9.60
CA TYR A 143 -7.21 3.24 -9.63
C TYR A 143 -5.81 3.14 -9.03
N ASN A 144 -4.77 3.40 -9.81
CA ASN A 144 -3.39 3.39 -9.32
C ASN A 144 -2.93 4.81 -8.98
N SER A 145 -2.52 5.02 -7.72
CA SER A 145 -2.05 6.31 -7.22
C SER A 145 -0.70 6.10 -6.56
N ASP A 146 0.37 6.27 -7.32
CA ASP A 146 1.73 6.00 -6.86
C ASP A 146 2.48 7.31 -6.63
N TYR A 147 3.23 7.39 -5.53
CA TYR A 147 3.93 8.58 -5.09
C TYR A 147 5.39 8.25 -4.83
N VAL A 148 6.30 8.99 -5.46
CA VAL A 148 7.70 9.06 -5.05
C VAL A 148 7.87 10.36 -4.29
N LEU A 149 8.14 10.22 -2.99
CA LEU A 149 8.19 11.32 -2.03
C LEU A 149 9.64 11.74 -1.82
N GLU A 150 9.96 12.98 -2.17
CA GLU A 150 11.27 13.56 -1.93
C GLU A 150 11.13 14.99 -1.40
N TYR A 151 11.68 15.26 -0.23
CA TYR A 151 11.71 16.60 0.35
C TYR A 151 12.86 16.75 1.36
N PRO A 152 13.26 17.98 1.71
CA PRO A 152 14.28 18.21 2.73
C PRO A 152 13.91 17.53 4.04
N ASN A 153 14.81 16.69 4.57
CA ASN A 153 14.54 15.98 5.81
C ASN A 153 14.45 17.00 6.97
N PRO A 154 13.31 17.12 7.67
CA PRO A 154 13.16 18.08 8.76
C PRO A 154 14.07 17.75 9.95
N LEU A 155 14.54 16.49 10.05
CA LEU A 155 15.55 16.05 11.00
C LEU A 155 16.93 16.17 10.35
N THR A 156 17.48 17.39 10.34
CA THR A 156 18.77 17.64 9.69
C THR A 156 19.92 16.90 10.40
N PRO A 157 20.89 16.30 9.68
CA PRO A 157 21.97 15.52 10.29
C PRO A 157 22.84 16.27 11.32
N ASP A 158 22.98 17.59 11.19
CA ASP A 158 23.74 18.44 12.11
C ASP A 158 23.08 18.58 13.49
N LYS A 159 21.74 18.51 13.57
CA LYS A 159 20.97 18.68 14.82
C LYS A 159 20.34 17.39 15.35
N TYR A 160 20.11 16.42 14.47
CA TYR A 160 19.39 15.18 14.75
C TYR A 160 20.14 13.96 14.23
N LYS A 161 21.48 13.95 14.31
CA LYS A 161 22.36 12.91 13.77
C LYS A 161 21.87 11.47 14.01
N GLN A 162 21.37 11.18 15.22
CA GLN A 162 20.91 9.84 15.60
C GLN A 162 19.58 9.43 14.93
N TYR A 163 18.78 10.40 14.52
CA TYR A 163 17.40 10.23 14.03
C TYR A 163 17.25 10.53 12.53
N SER A 164 18.36 10.73 11.84
CA SER A 164 18.40 11.20 10.44
C SER A 164 19.22 10.24 9.59
N ALA A 165 18.67 9.78 8.46
CA ALA A 165 19.42 9.00 7.48
C ALA A 165 20.10 9.88 6.42
N GLY A 166 19.78 11.18 6.36
CA GLY A 166 20.34 12.10 5.38
C GLY A 166 19.68 13.48 5.36
N THR A 167 20.10 14.32 4.42
CA THR A 167 19.54 15.67 4.23
C THR A 167 18.22 15.68 3.46
N ILE A 168 17.90 14.60 2.75
CA ILE A 168 16.67 14.40 2.00
C ILE A 168 15.95 13.21 2.62
N TYR A 169 14.64 13.35 2.83
CA TYR A 169 13.75 12.23 3.09
C TYR A 169 13.31 11.65 1.74
N ASP A 170 13.45 10.34 1.58
CA ASP A 170 13.00 9.60 0.41
C ASP A 170 12.07 8.44 0.81
N ALA A 171 10.98 8.30 0.05
CA ALA A 171 10.08 7.17 0.16
C ALA A 171 9.32 6.94 -1.13
N VAL A 172 8.81 5.72 -1.30
CA VAL A 172 7.89 5.38 -2.38
C VAL A 172 6.64 4.76 -1.77
N GLU A 173 5.48 5.23 -2.18
CA GLU A 173 4.18 4.71 -1.78
C GLU A 173 3.39 4.29 -3.03
N LEU A 174 2.91 3.06 -3.03
CA LEU A 174 2.26 2.42 -4.16
C LEU A 174 0.84 2.01 -3.76
N PHE A 175 -0.18 2.69 -4.29
CA PHE A 175 -1.58 2.41 -3.95
C PHE A 175 -2.36 1.89 -5.14
N ALA A 176 -3.14 0.83 -4.94
CA ALA A 176 -4.16 0.41 -5.89
C ALA A 176 -5.51 0.37 -5.18
N TYR A 177 -6.44 1.24 -5.56
CA TYR A 177 -7.80 1.27 -5.04
C TYR A 177 -8.73 0.51 -5.99
N ILE A 178 -9.47 -0.44 -5.44
CA ILE A 178 -10.34 -1.34 -6.18
C ILE A 178 -11.79 -1.12 -5.75
N VAL A 179 -12.63 -0.92 -6.76
CA VAL A 179 -14.05 -0.61 -6.60
C VAL A 179 -14.88 -1.42 -7.59
N ASN A 180 -16.06 -1.84 -7.18
CA ASN A 180 -16.99 -2.50 -8.10
C ASN A 180 -17.63 -1.46 -9.02
N ILE A 181 -17.67 -1.72 -10.31
CA ILE A 181 -18.30 -0.85 -11.31
C ILE A 181 -19.78 -0.58 -11.00
N PRO A 182 -20.59 -1.56 -10.52
CA PRO A 182 -21.96 -1.26 -10.08
C PRO A 182 -22.04 -0.17 -9.00
N ASP A 183 -21.08 -0.10 -8.07
CA ASP A 183 -21.06 0.93 -7.03
C ASP A 183 -20.82 2.33 -7.63
N LEU A 184 -19.95 2.43 -8.64
CA LEU A 184 -19.70 3.68 -9.38
C LEU A 184 -20.96 4.22 -10.07
N GLN A 185 -21.87 3.34 -10.49
CA GLN A 185 -23.12 3.69 -11.18
C GLN A 185 -24.25 4.12 -10.24
N THR A 186 -24.07 3.96 -8.91
CA THR A 186 -25.05 4.44 -7.91
C THR A 186 -24.98 5.95 -7.71
N ASP A 187 -26.02 6.53 -7.12
CA ASP A 187 -26.05 7.94 -6.69
C ASP A 187 -25.42 8.17 -5.31
N ASN A 188 -24.94 7.11 -4.64
CA ASN A 188 -24.32 7.18 -3.32
C ASN A 188 -23.12 8.13 -3.31
N LYS A 189 -23.09 9.08 -2.36
CA LYS A 189 -22.00 10.06 -2.21
C LYS A 189 -20.68 9.46 -1.68
N SER A 190 -20.71 8.26 -1.13
CA SER A 190 -19.55 7.48 -0.68
C SER A 190 -19.82 6.02 -1.01
N ILE A 191 -18.82 5.31 -1.48
CA ILE A 191 -18.95 3.90 -1.90
C ILE A 191 -17.88 3.01 -1.25
N PRO A 192 -18.13 1.70 -1.13
CA PRO A 192 -17.14 0.74 -0.64
C PRO A 192 -15.89 0.73 -1.53
N MET A 193 -14.74 0.55 -0.89
CA MET A 193 -13.45 0.40 -1.55
C MET A 193 -12.59 -0.56 -0.72
N CYS A 194 -11.81 -1.39 -1.40
CA CYS A 194 -10.62 -2.02 -0.83
C CYS A 194 -9.42 -1.73 -1.72
N GLY A 195 -8.23 -2.14 -1.30
CA GLY A 195 -7.04 -1.87 -2.07
C GLY A 195 -5.78 -2.44 -1.47
N THR A 196 -4.69 -2.13 -2.15
CA THR A 196 -3.34 -2.46 -1.71
C THR A 196 -2.57 -1.18 -1.46
N TRP A 197 -1.71 -1.21 -0.45
CA TRP A 197 -0.74 -0.18 -0.17
C TRP A 197 0.60 -0.82 0.16
N MET A 198 1.59 -0.50 -0.66
CA MET A 198 2.97 -0.93 -0.44
C MET A 198 3.86 0.31 -0.33
N ARG A 199 4.90 0.22 0.48
CA ARG A 199 5.82 1.35 0.66
C ARG A 199 7.26 0.90 0.88
N LYS A 200 8.20 1.69 0.39
CA LYS A 200 9.60 1.71 0.83
C LYS A 200 9.88 3.06 1.50
N SER A 201 10.62 3.06 2.61
CA SER A 201 11.14 4.32 3.19
C SER A 201 12.45 4.09 3.95
N GLU A 202 13.13 5.19 4.31
CA GLU A 202 14.18 5.17 5.33
C GLU A 202 13.66 4.60 6.67
N PHE A 203 14.60 4.25 7.58
CA PHE A 203 14.25 3.82 8.93
C PHE A 203 13.54 4.95 9.70
N LEU A 204 12.59 4.56 10.56
CA LEU A 204 11.86 5.53 11.37
C LEU A 204 12.81 6.26 12.34
N PRO A 205 12.63 7.57 12.58
CA PRO A 205 13.57 8.36 13.37
C PRO A 205 13.80 7.79 14.78
N TRP A 206 12.71 7.34 15.41
CA TRP A 206 12.72 6.78 16.75
C TRP A 206 13.38 5.40 16.85
N MET A 207 13.73 4.74 15.73
CA MET A 207 14.56 3.53 15.75
C MET A 207 16.04 3.85 16.04
N GLU A 208 16.44 5.13 15.99
CA GLU A 208 17.78 5.60 16.36
C GLU A 208 18.92 4.98 15.54
N LEU A 209 18.66 4.72 14.25
CA LEU A 209 19.57 4.02 13.36
C LEU A 209 20.49 4.95 12.55
N SER A 210 20.31 6.28 12.61
CA SER A 210 21.13 7.24 11.85
C SER A 210 21.29 6.81 10.38
N THR A 211 22.50 6.87 9.83
CA THR A 211 22.82 6.49 8.45
C THR A 211 23.06 4.98 8.26
N THR A 212 22.47 4.11 9.09
CA THR A 212 22.60 2.66 8.94
C THR A 212 22.03 2.22 7.58
N PRO A 213 22.80 1.50 6.73
CA PRO A 213 22.31 1.08 5.42
C PRO A 213 21.12 0.12 5.52
N GLY A 214 20.01 0.47 4.87
CA GLY A 214 18.83 -0.36 4.79
C GLY A 214 17.57 0.47 4.58
N SER A 215 16.44 -0.22 4.46
CA SER A 215 15.14 0.43 4.30
C SER A 215 14.05 -0.39 4.96
N LEU A 216 12.95 0.30 5.26
CA LEU A 216 11.69 -0.31 5.67
C LEU A 216 10.81 -0.57 4.45
N PHE A 217 10.10 -1.69 4.50
CA PHE A 217 9.16 -2.14 3.47
C PHE A 217 7.82 -2.47 4.11
N TYR A 218 6.75 -1.92 3.57
CA TYR A 218 5.40 -2.08 4.08
C TYR A 218 4.57 -2.85 3.04
N THR A 219 3.87 -3.88 3.48
CA THR A 219 2.82 -4.55 2.70
C THR A 219 1.53 -4.50 3.50
N THR A 220 0.55 -3.79 2.94
CA THR A 220 -0.65 -3.38 3.68
C THR A 220 -1.86 -3.46 2.77
N LEU A 221 -3.00 -3.87 3.32
CA LEU A 221 -4.29 -3.74 2.66
C LEU A 221 -4.98 -2.48 3.17
N VAL A 222 -5.76 -1.85 2.31
CA VAL A 222 -6.57 -0.67 2.64
C VAL A 222 -8.03 -0.97 2.35
N TRP A 223 -8.94 -0.45 3.17
CA TRP A 223 -10.37 -0.50 2.85
C TRP A 223 -11.13 0.60 3.55
N LYS A 224 -12.23 1.03 2.92
CA LYS A 224 -13.14 1.98 3.55
C LYS A 224 -14.03 1.28 4.56
N CYS A 225 -14.05 1.82 5.77
CA CYS A 225 -14.96 1.41 6.82
C CYS A 225 -16.31 2.10 6.64
N MET A 226 -17.27 1.41 6.02
CA MET A 226 -18.61 1.96 5.75
C MET A 226 -19.40 2.29 7.01
N ASP A 227 -19.11 1.62 8.13
CA ASP A 227 -19.68 1.89 9.46
C ASP A 227 -18.86 2.91 10.28
N GLY A 228 -17.93 3.62 9.63
CA GLY A 228 -17.03 4.58 10.26
C GLY A 228 -16.09 3.91 11.28
N LEU A 229 -15.87 4.57 12.43
CA LEU A 229 -14.91 4.12 13.45
C LEU A 229 -15.25 2.78 14.12
N GLN A 230 -16.45 2.21 13.89
CA GLN A 230 -16.81 0.89 14.43
C GLN A 230 -15.99 -0.27 13.82
N CYS A 231 -15.39 -0.02 12.67
CA CYS A 231 -14.50 -0.92 11.96
C CYS A 231 -13.07 -0.95 12.55
N VAL A 232 -12.70 0.06 13.35
CA VAL A 232 -11.38 0.17 13.98
C VAL A 232 -11.30 -0.76 15.19
N SER A 233 -10.16 -1.45 15.35
CA SER A 233 -9.91 -2.32 16.50
C SER A 233 -10.11 -1.59 17.83
N SER A 234 -10.70 -2.31 18.79
CA SER A 234 -11.18 -1.71 20.05
C SER A 234 -10.04 -1.19 20.93
N ASP A 235 -8.86 -1.81 20.87
CA ASP A 235 -7.66 -1.38 21.58
C ASP A 235 -7.09 -0.06 21.01
N ILE A 236 -7.06 0.10 19.68
CA ILE A 236 -6.76 1.40 19.04
C ILE A 236 -7.79 2.44 19.46
N MET A 237 -9.09 2.13 19.41
CA MET A 237 -10.13 3.07 19.82
C MET A 237 -10.03 3.47 21.30
N ASN A 238 -9.60 2.56 22.18
CA ASN A 238 -9.36 2.87 23.60
C ASN A 238 -8.17 3.83 23.77
N LEU A 239 -7.07 3.61 23.03
CA LEU A 239 -5.92 4.51 23.00
C LEU A 239 -6.32 5.90 22.48
N ILE A 240 -7.15 5.95 21.45
CA ILE A 240 -7.62 7.21 20.86
C ILE A 240 -8.51 8.00 21.84
N LYS A 241 -9.48 7.33 22.47
CA LYS A 241 -10.37 7.99 23.43
C LYS A 241 -9.64 8.53 24.67
N SER A 242 -8.57 7.86 25.09
CA SER A 242 -7.79 8.25 26.27
C SER A 242 -6.78 9.37 25.95
N ASN A 243 -6.03 9.23 24.86
CA ASN A 243 -4.83 10.06 24.64
C ASN A 243 -4.84 10.86 23.34
N PHE A 244 -5.67 10.49 22.35
CA PHE A 244 -5.66 11.05 21.00
C PHE A 244 -7.07 11.42 20.53
N SER A 245 -7.84 12.12 21.37
CA SER A 245 -9.28 12.34 21.14
C SER A 245 -9.62 13.08 19.84
N LYS A 246 -8.68 13.89 19.29
CA LYS A 246 -8.81 14.61 18.01
C LYS A 246 -8.97 13.69 16.79
N TYR A 247 -8.48 12.46 16.85
CA TYR A 247 -8.48 11.53 15.71
C TYR A 247 -9.83 10.80 15.56
N GLN A 248 -10.84 11.18 16.35
CA GLN A 248 -12.22 10.70 16.21
C GLN A 248 -13.01 11.46 15.12
N THR A 249 -12.50 12.59 14.64
CA THR A 249 -13.16 13.38 13.60
C THR A 249 -12.14 13.96 12.63
N ALA A 250 -12.51 14.09 11.35
CA ALA A 250 -11.72 14.85 10.38
C ALA A 250 -11.80 16.37 10.69
N PRO A 251 -10.78 17.16 10.35
CA PRO A 251 -10.84 18.63 10.45
C PRO A 251 -12.01 19.20 9.66
N SER A 252 -12.64 20.26 10.17
CA SER A 252 -13.74 20.97 9.49
C SER A 252 -13.27 22.18 8.69
N THR A 253 -12.03 22.61 8.91
CA THR A 253 -11.38 23.74 8.26
C THR A 253 -9.98 23.34 7.82
N ASP A 254 -9.41 24.08 6.88
CA ASP A 254 -8.03 23.88 6.42
C ASP A 254 -7.03 24.32 7.51
N GLU A 255 -6.75 23.38 8.42
CA GLU A 255 -5.69 23.50 9.43
C GLU A 255 -4.32 23.38 8.73
N GLN A 256 -3.35 24.22 9.09
CA GLN A 256 -2.01 24.28 8.48
C GLN A 256 -0.94 24.60 9.53
N PRO A 257 0.34 24.27 9.29
CA PRO A 257 0.85 23.48 8.15
C PRO A 257 0.52 21.99 8.29
N ASN A 258 0.52 21.26 7.18
CA ASN A 258 0.50 19.79 7.20
C ASN A 258 1.65 19.22 8.05
N GLU A 259 1.38 18.09 8.69
CA GLU A 259 2.32 17.36 9.53
C GLU A 259 2.69 16.00 8.91
N THR A 260 3.94 15.60 9.07
CA THR A 260 4.44 14.25 8.75
C THR A 260 4.93 13.59 10.03
N SER A 261 5.13 12.27 10.00
CA SER A 261 5.66 11.55 11.18
C SER A 261 7.04 12.06 11.60
N TRP A 262 7.81 12.62 10.66
CA TRP A 262 9.09 13.25 10.93
C TRP A 262 8.96 14.60 11.62
N THR A 263 8.05 15.47 11.17
CA THR A 263 7.84 16.77 11.83
C THR A 263 7.18 16.61 13.20
N ALA A 264 6.26 15.66 13.35
CA ALA A 264 5.65 15.29 14.64
C ALA A 264 6.71 14.77 15.64
N PHE A 265 7.58 13.85 15.19
CA PHE A 265 8.71 13.38 15.99
C PHE A 265 9.63 14.53 16.40
N LYS A 266 10.07 15.35 15.44
CA LYS A 266 10.91 16.53 15.68
C LYS A 266 10.34 17.45 16.75
N LYS A 267 9.05 17.76 16.65
CA LYS A 267 8.33 18.62 17.61
C LYS A 267 8.39 18.06 19.02
N THR A 268 8.18 16.76 19.18
CA THR A 268 8.29 16.09 20.49
C THR A 268 9.71 16.16 21.05
N ILE A 269 10.72 15.86 20.22
CA ILE A 269 12.12 15.93 20.62
C ILE A 269 12.52 17.35 21.04
N ASP A 270 12.17 18.36 20.25
CA ASP A 270 12.49 19.75 20.56
C ASP A 270 11.84 20.21 21.87
N GLN A 271 10.58 19.84 22.10
CA GLN A 271 9.89 20.13 23.35
C GLN A 271 10.57 19.48 24.55
N ARG A 272 10.98 18.20 24.43
CA ARG A 272 11.71 17.49 25.50
C ARG A 272 13.06 18.15 25.81
N ARG A 273 13.85 18.47 24.78
CA ARG A 273 15.13 19.18 24.93
C ARG A 273 14.97 20.54 25.61
N LEU A 274 13.97 21.33 25.21
CA LEU A 274 13.66 22.62 25.83
C LEU A 274 13.28 22.49 27.30
N ALA A 275 12.59 21.41 27.67
CA ALA A 275 12.22 21.11 29.04
C ALA A 275 13.32 20.38 29.85
N GLY A 276 14.47 20.10 29.25
CA GLY A 276 15.57 19.36 29.90
C GLY A 276 15.31 17.87 30.09
N PHE A 277 14.35 17.30 29.37
CA PHE A 277 14.09 15.86 29.34
C PHE A 277 14.94 15.14 28.29
N PRO A 278 15.21 13.83 28.48
CA PRO A 278 15.80 12.99 27.44
C PRO A 278 14.95 12.99 26.16
N ASP A 279 15.61 12.89 25.00
CA ASP A 279 14.95 12.78 23.69
C ASP A 279 14.04 11.55 23.62
N ILE A 280 14.54 10.40 24.09
CA ILE A 280 13.84 9.11 24.12
C ILE A 280 13.59 8.72 25.57
N ILE A 281 12.35 8.36 25.88
CA ILE A 281 11.92 7.94 27.21
C ILE A 281 11.34 6.54 27.06
N ILE A 282 12.02 5.53 27.61
CA ILE A 282 11.53 4.16 27.61
C ILE A 282 10.47 4.03 28.73
N PRO A 283 9.17 3.89 28.40
CA PRO A 283 8.15 3.74 29.43
C PRO A 283 8.28 2.39 30.14
N ASP A 284 7.86 2.36 31.40
CA ASP A 284 7.62 1.09 32.10
C ASP A 284 6.45 0.37 31.43
N VAL A 285 6.74 -0.78 30.82
CA VAL A 285 5.74 -1.61 30.16
C VAL A 285 5.44 -2.85 31.00
N ASN A 286 4.16 -3.11 31.23
CA ASN A 286 3.74 -4.37 31.83
C ASN A 286 3.88 -5.48 30.78
N ILE A 287 4.94 -6.28 30.89
CA ILE A 287 5.13 -7.45 30.03
C ILE A 287 4.15 -8.54 30.50
N SER A 288 3.08 -8.75 29.73
CA SER A 288 2.20 -9.90 29.94
C SER A 288 2.92 -11.17 29.50
N SER A 289 3.31 -12.03 30.43
CA SER A 289 3.91 -13.34 30.12
C SER A 289 2.95 -14.29 29.39
N ASN A 290 1.66 -13.93 29.31
CA ASN A 290 0.58 -14.75 28.76
C ASN A 290 0.02 -14.19 27.44
N ALA A 291 0.69 -13.22 26.81
CA ALA A 291 0.28 -12.72 25.52
C ALA A 291 0.26 -13.86 24.49
N ARG A 292 -0.92 -14.17 23.96
CA ARG A 292 -1.09 -15.25 22.97
C ARG A 292 -0.49 -14.80 21.65
N ALA A 293 0.40 -15.62 21.08
CA ALA A 293 0.90 -15.39 19.73
C ALA A 293 -0.27 -15.34 18.73
N MET A 294 -0.23 -14.34 17.86
CA MET A 294 -1.07 -14.25 16.67
C MET A 294 -0.79 -15.47 15.79
N VAL A 295 -1.86 -16.06 15.26
CA VAL A 295 -1.75 -17.14 14.30
C VAL A 295 -1.70 -16.52 12.91
N TYR A 296 -0.52 -16.52 12.30
CA TYR A 296 -0.41 -16.25 10.87
C TYR A 296 -0.88 -17.46 10.09
N ASN A 297 -1.86 -17.29 9.22
CA ASN A 297 -2.35 -18.35 8.36
C ASN A 297 -2.90 -17.78 7.06
N ILE A 298 -2.96 -18.64 6.05
CA ILE A 298 -3.70 -18.40 4.83
C ILE A 298 -5.11 -18.96 5.03
N ASP A 299 -6.15 -18.18 4.73
CA ASP A 299 -7.54 -18.66 4.70
C ASP A 299 -7.63 -19.92 3.84
N LYS A 300 -8.32 -20.96 4.33
CA LYS A 300 -8.39 -22.26 3.65
C LYS A 300 -8.98 -22.17 2.25
N ARG A 301 -9.92 -21.25 2.02
CA ARG A 301 -10.55 -21.00 0.72
C ARG A 301 -9.57 -20.35 -0.25
N VAL A 302 -8.80 -19.37 0.23
CA VAL A 302 -7.70 -18.74 -0.54
C VAL A 302 -6.63 -19.78 -0.88
N SER A 303 -6.18 -20.56 0.12
CA SER A 303 -5.21 -21.63 -0.09
C SER A 303 -5.69 -22.62 -1.15
N LYS A 304 -6.96 -23.04 -1.10
CA LYS A 304 -7.55 -23.95 -2.08
C LYS A 304 -7.48 -23.38 -3.50
N ILE A 305 -7.84 -22.12 -3.68
CA ILE A 305 -7.77 -21.44 -4.99
C ILE A 305 -6.33 -21.43 -5.51
N LEU A 306 -5.36 -21.11 -4.64
CA LEU A 306 -3.95 -21.00 -5.01
C LEU A 306 -3.22 -22.34 -5.23
N THR A 307 -3.71 -23.43 -4.66
CA THR A 307 -3.09 -24.77 -4.82
C THR A 307 -3.73 -25.61 -5.90
N GLU A 308 -5.06 -25.51 -6.08
CA GLU A 308 -5.82 -26.36 -7.00
C GLU A 308 -6.17 -25.66 -8.32
N GLY A 309 -6.18 -24.33 -8.33
CA GLY A 309 -6.46 -23.56 -9.54
C GLY A 309 -5.27 -23.57 -10.49
N SER A 310 -5.52 -23.78 -11.79
CA SER A 310 -4.62 -23.27 -12.82
C SER A 310 -4.82 -21.75 -12.86
N LEU A 311 -3.97 -20.98 -12.15
CA LEU A 311 -4.17 -19.54 -12.01
C LEU A 311 -3.37 -18.79 -13.07
N THR A 312 -3.98 -18.61 -14.23
CA THR A 312 -3.45 -17.71 -15.25
C THR A 312 -3.77 -16.27 -14.86
N MET A 313 -2.75 -15.45 -14.72
CA MET A 313 -2.86 -14.05 -14.33
C MET A 313 -2.25 -13.16 -15.41
N SER A 314 -2.97 -12.12 -15.80
CA SER A 314 -2.39 -11.01 -16.54
C SER A 314 -1.66 -10.09 -15.57
N ILE A 315 -0.45 -9.70 -15.92
CA ILE A 315 0.33 -8.69 -15.21
C ILE A 315 0.57 -7.51 -16.14
N THR A 316 0.38 -6.30 -15.62
CA THR A 316 0.64 -5.06 -16.36
C THR A 316 1.06 -3.96 -15.40
N GLY A 317 2.03 -3.14 -15.79
CA GLY A 317 2.53 -2.07 -14.94
C GLY A 317 3.82 -1.46 -15.46
N SER A 318 4.50 -0.71 -14.59
CA SER A 318 5.66 0.08 -14.97
C SER A 318 6.78 -0.08 -13.95
N ALA A 319 8.00 0.12 -14.42
CA ALA A 319 9.18 0.30 -13.59
C ALA A 319 9.62 1.76 -13.62
N GLN A 320 10.06 2.27 -12.49
CA GLN A 320 10.51 3.65 -12.31
C GLN A 320 11.80 3.72 -11.49
N SER A 321 12.51 4.84 -11.60
CA SER A 321 13.70 5.12 -10.81
C SER A 321 13.39 5.72 -9.45
N GLU A 322 14.14 5.31 -8.44
CA GLU A 322 14.20 5.98 -7.15
C GLU A 322 15.67 6.36 -6.89
N ILE A 323 15.96 7.66 -6.94
CA ILE A 323 17.29 8.22 -6.69
C ILE A 323 17.12 9.45 -5.82
N ALA A 324 17.63 9.40 -4.59
CA ALA A 324 17.48 10.48 -3.63
C ALA A 324 17.85 11.85 -4.21
N GLY A 325 16.88 12.76 -4.26
CA GLY A 325 17.02 14.13 -4.74
C GLY A 325 16.89 14.29 -6.26
N ILE A 326 16.48 13.24 -6.97
CA ILE A 326 16.22 13.28 -8.41
C ILE A 326 14.81 12.75 -8.66
N SER A 327 14.01 13.55 -9.37
CA SER A 327 12.65 13.16 -9.77
C SER A 327 12.63 11.79 -10.45
N SER A 328 11.65 10.97 -10.05
CA SER A 328 11.45 9.65 -10.63
C SER A 328 11.18 9.72 -12.14
N HIS A 329 11.81 8.80 -12.88
CA HIS A 329 11.58 8.56 -14.29
C HIS A 329 10.94 7.19 -14.47
N ILE A 330 9.89 7.11 -15.28
CA ILE A 330 9.42 5.81 -15.78
C ILE A 330 10.52 5.27 -16.71
N LEU A 331 10.99 4.06 -16.43
CA LEU A 331 12.07 3.41 -17.15
C LEU A 331 11.52 2.56 -18.31
N PHE A 332 10.49 1.76 -18.02
CA PHE A 332 9.81 0.91 -19.00
C PHE A 332 8.47 0.46 -18.45
N ASP A 333 7.57 0.08 -19.34
CA ASP A 333 6.36 -0.67 -18.99
C ASP A 333 6.65 -2.17 -19.10
N ALA A 334 5.84 -3.00 -18.46
CA ALA A 334 5.86 -4.42 -18.72
C ALA A 334 4.45 -5.01 -18.67
N ASN A 335 4.20 -5.99 -19.54
CA ASN A 335 3.00 -6.79 -19.51
C ASN A 335 3.31 -8.27 -19.69
N GLY A 336 2.40 -9.13 -19.28
CA GLY A 336 2.67 -10.56 -19.35
C GLY A 336 1.51 -11.40 -18.88
N VAL A 337 1.69 -12.71 -19.04
CA VAL A 337 0.79 -13.72 -18.54
C VAL A 337 1.60 -14.72 -17.75
N VAL A 338 1.23 -14.93 -16.49
CA VAL A 338 1.92 -15.81 -15.55
C VAL A 338 0.95 -16.78 -14.90
N HIS A 339 1.39 -18.02 -14.73
CA HIS A 339 0.73 -19.03 -13.93
C HIS A 339 1.28 -18.96 -12.51
N VAL A 340 0.39 -18.85 -11.52
CA VAL A 340 0.77 -18.76 -10.11
C VAL A 340 0.28 -19.98 -9.34
N THR A 341 1.18 -20.61 -8.59
CA THR A 341 0.84 -21.78 -7.76
C THR A 341 1.43 -21.63 -6.38
N LEU A 342 0.62 -21.82 -5.34
CA LEU A 342 1.07 -21.94 -3.95
C LEU A 342 1.51 -23.37 -3.67
N GLN A 343 2.70 -23.54 -3.10
CA GLN A 343 3.24 -24.83 -2.69
C GLN A 343 3.61 -24.77 -1.20
N PRO A 344 3.12 -25.70 -0.36
CA PRO A 344 3.63 -25.85 1.00
C PRO A 344 5.10 -26.31 0.99
N GLU A 345 5.93 -25.76 1.88
CA GLU A 345 7.37 -26.06 1.98
C GLU A 345 7.76 -26.67 3.36
N PRO A 346 7.04 -27.68 3.90
CA PRO A 346 7.17 -28.10 5.30
C PRO A 346 8.55 -28.66 5.70
N HIS A 347 9.44 -28.87 4.73
CA HIS A 347 10.78 -29.42 4.94
C HIS A 347 11.90 -28.38 4.78
N ARG A 348 11.60 -27.12 4.45
CA ARG A 348 12.60 -26.04 4.45
C ARG A 348 12.67 -25.39 5.84
N SER A 349 13.88 -25.20 6.35
CA SER A 349 14.13 -24.65 7.69
C SER A 349 13.60 -23.23 7.93
N HIS A 350 13.30 -22.47 6.86
CA HIS A 350 12.92 -21.05 6.94
C HIS A 350 11.79 -20.66 5.97
N ALA A 351 11.06 -21.64 5.41
CA ALA A 351 9.96 -21.38 4.50
C ALA A 351 8.82 -22.33 4.80
N ASP A 352 7.62 -21.80 4.97
CA ASP A 352 6.39 -22.58 5.15
C ASP A 352 5.61 -22.71 3.84
N TYR A 353 5.78 -21.73 2.95
CA TYR A 353 5.11 -21.63 1.67
C TYR A 353 6.05 -21.09 0.59
N SER A 354 5.79 -21.47 -0.66
CA SER A 354 6.34 -20.82 -1.84
C SER A 354 5.25 -20.45 -2.83
N LEU A 355 5.42 -19.32 -3.53
CA LEU A 355 4.61 -18.93 -4.68
C LEU A 355 5.47 -19.08 -5.93
N GLN A 356 5.09 -19.99 -6.81
CA GLN A 356 5.76 -20.21 -8.09
C GLN A 356 5.05 -19.42 -9.20
N PHE A 357 5.84 -18.70 -9.99
CA PHE A 357 5.40 -17.92 -11.15
C PHE A 357 6.05 -18.50 -12.41
N ILE A 358 5.24 -19.04 -13.32
CA ILE A 358 5.68 -19.57 -14.62
C ILE A 358 4.95 -18.86 -15.74
N GLY A 359 5.65 -18.23 -16.66
CA GLY A 359 4.98 -17.55 -17.77
C GLY A 359 5.92 -16.70 -18.61
N ASN A 360 5.39 -15.63 -19.20
CA ASN A 360 6.18 -14.68 -19.96
C ASN A 360 5.86 -13.24 -19.55
N LEU A 361 6.89 -12.41 -19.53
CA LEU A 361 6.83 -10.97 -19.31
C LEU A 361 7.55 -10.27 -20.46
N VAL A 362 6.91 -9.27 -21.06
CA VAL A 362 7.46 -8.43 -22.12
C VAL A 362 7.69 -7.03 -21.56
N LEU A 363 8.92 -6.54 -21.65
CA LEU A 363 9.31 -5.17 -21.38
C LEU A 363 9.00 -4.31 -22.59
N LEU A 364 8.38 -3.16 -22.36
CA LEU A 364 7.90 -2.23 -23.38
C LEU A 364 8.47 -0.84 -23.14
N ASN A 365 8.72 -0.13 -24.23
CA ASN A 365 9.01 1.29 -24.16
C ASN A 365 7.75 2.02 -23.66
N HIS A 366 7.85 2.76 -22.55
CA HIS A 366 6.69 3.38 -21.91
C HIS A 366 6.02 4.47 -22.77
N THR A 367 6.73 5.00 -23.77
CA THR A 367 6.26 6.10 -24.62
C THR A 367 5.62 5.55 -25.88
N THR A 368 6.21 4.54 -26.52
CA THR A 368 5.71 3.99 -27.78
C THR A 368 4.81 2.77 -27.61
N GLY A 369 4.93 2.04 -26.50
CA GLY A 369 4.25 0.77 -26.26
C GLY A 369 4.86 -0.42 -27.02
N GLU A 370 5.93 -0.20 -27.78
CA GLU A 370 6.63 -1.24 -28.55
C GLU A 370 7.57 -2.05 -27.65
N PRO A 371 7.96 -3.29 -28.07
CA PRO A 371 8.98 -4.07 -27.38
C PRO A 371 10.25 -3.26 -27.11
N LEU A 372 10.77 -3.36 -25.88
CA LEU A 372 11.97 -2.64 -25.44
C LEU A 372 13.23 -3.30 -25.98
N GLU A 373 13.44 -3.30 -27.30
CA GLU A 373 14.67 -3.83 -27.92
C GLU A 373 15.89 -2.94 -27.67
N VAL A 374 15.65 -1.65 -27.45
CA VAL A 374 16.66 -0.67 -27.00
C VAL A 374 16.09 0.10 -25.83
N PHE A 375 16.84 0.14 -24.73
CA PHE A 375 16.57 0.98 -23.57
C PHE A 375 17.43 2.25 -23.64
N ASP A 376 16.78 3.37 -23.92
CA ASP A 376 17.39 4.70 -23.77
C ASP A 376 17.32 5.10 -22.31
N ASN A 377 18.44 4.97 -21.59
CA ASN A 377 18.50 5.26 -20.17
C ASN A 377 18.37 6.77 -19.91
N PRO A 378 17.25 7.25 -19.33
CA PRO A 378 17.02 8.68 -19.15
C PRO A 378 17.94 9.32 -18.11
N ILE A 379 18.58 8.50 -17.26
CA ILE A 379 19.44 8.96 -16.17
C ILE A 379 20.90 9.11 -16.63
N THR A 380 21.39 8.16 -17.43
CA THR A 380 22.79 8.16 -17.91
C THR A 380 22.96 8.69 -19.33
N GLY A 381 21.86 8.81 -20.08
CA GLY A 381 21.87 9.18 -21.50
C GLY A 381 22.41 8.08 -22.43
N GLN A 382 22.62 6.87 -21.94
CA GLN A 382 23.12 5.75 -22.74
C GLN A 382 21.98 4.95 -23.37
N SER A 383 22.11 4.62 -24.65
CA SER A 383 21.28 3.59 -25.30
C SER A 383 21.89 2.22 -25.08
N ILE A 384 21.06 1.29 -24.62
CA ILE A 384 21.45 -0.07 -24.25
C ILE A 384 20.63 -1.06 -25.08
N ASP A 385 21.30 -1.97 -25.78
CA ASP A 385 20.63 -3.07 -26.47
C ASP A 385 20.03 -4.05 -25.43
N THR A 386 18.71 -4.17 -25.46
CA THR A 386 17.90 -5.02 -24.58
C THR A 386 17.13 -6.10 -25.36
N SER A 387 17.46 -6.30 -26.64
CA SER A 387 16.88 -7.33 -27.53
C SER A 387 16.94 -8.75 -26.97
N HIS A 388 17.87 -9.01 -26.06
CA HIS A 388 18.08 -10.31 -25.41
C HIS A 388 17.34 -10.48 -24.07
N ILE A 389 16.74 -9.41 -23.52
CA ILE A 389 16.03 -9.44 -22.21
C ILE A 389 14.62 -8.87 -22.24
N TYR A 390 14.16 -8.27 -23.33
CA TYR A 390 12.84 -7.66 -23.35
C TYR A 390 11.72 -8.70 -23.28
N ASN A 391 11.92 -9.90 -23.82
CA ASN A 391 10.97 -11.01 -23.75
C ASN A 391 11.47 -12.08 -22.79
N GLN A 392 10.95 -12.10 -21.58
CA GLN A 392 11.42 -12.93 -20.48
C GLN A 392 10.47 -14.09 -20.23
N SER A 393 10.97 -15.32 -20.36
CA SER A 393 10.30 -16.47 -19.76
C SER A 393 10.57 -16.49 -18.27
N LEU A 394 9.50 -16.39 -17.48
CA LEU A 394 9.53 -16.44 -16.03
C LEU A 394 9.38 -17.89 -15.55
N ASN A 395 10.27 -18.30 -14.66
CA ASN A 395 10.13 -19.50 -13.83
C ASN A 395 10.80 -19.22 -12.49
N VAL A 396 10.10 -18.48 -11.64
CA VAL A 396 10.61 -17.97 -10.36
C VAL A 396 9.77 -18.54 -9.23
N SER A 397 10.41 -18.90 -8.11
CA SER A 397 9.72 -19.31 -6.89
C SER A 397 10.14 -18.43 -5.72
N HIS A 398 9.17 -17.76 -5.12
CA HIS A 398 9.37 -16.93 -3.94
C HIS A 398 9.02 -17.73 -2.71
N SER A 399 9.98 -17.92 -1.80
CA SER A 399 9.75 -18.58 -0.51
C SER A 399 9.40 -17.57 0.58
N PHE A 400 8.50 -17.95 1.47
CA PHE A 400 7.99 -17.13 2.57
C PHE A 400 7.99 -17.90 3.88
N SER A 401 8.38 -17.23 4.97
CA SER A 401 8.06 -17.68 6.32
C SER A 401 6.57 -17.49 6.60
N LYS A 402 6.02 -18.24 7.56
CA LYS A 402 4.60 -18.18 7.94
C LYS A 402 4.10 -16.78 8.29
N ASP A 403 4.95 -15.97 8.93
CA ASP A 403 4.63 -14.58 9.31
C ASP A 403 4.85 -13.56 8.18
N SER A 404 5.33 -14.02 7.02
CA SER A 404 5.59 -13.22 5.81
C SER A 404 4.69 -13.58 4.63
N LEU A 405 3.75 -14.52 4.77
CA LEU A 405 2.67 -14.79 3.82
C LEU A 405 1.41 -15.24 4.56
N PHE A 406 0.41 -14.37 4.65
CA PHE A 406 -0.81 -14.64 5.42
C PHE A 406 -1.99 -13.79 4.95
N THR A 407 -3.19 -14.17 5.35
CA THR A 407 -4.42 -13.47 4.96
C THR A 407 -4.96 -12.56 6.04
N ILE A 408 -5.59 -11.47 5.63
CA ILE A 408 -6.35 -10.53 6.45
C ILE A 408 -7.79 -10.49 5.92
N ASP A 409 -8.75 -10.58 6.83
CA ASP A 409 -10.17 -10.49 6.49
C ASP A 409 -10.62 -9.02 6.43
N MET A 410 -11.33 -8.65 5.36
CA MET A 410 -11.83 -7.29 5.11
C MET A 410 -13.37 -7.31 5.00
N PRO A 411 -14.10 -7.51 6.11
CA PRO A 411 -15.54 -7.74 6.09
C PRO A 411 -16.34 -6.55 5.54
N SER A 412 -15.86 -5.31 5.73
CA SER A 412 -16.53 -4.12 5.18
C SER A 412 -16.60 -4.09 3.65
N PHE A 413 -15.61 -4.71 2.98
CA PHE A 413 -15.62 -4.88 1.52
C PHE A 413 -16.05 -6.29 1.10
N LYS A 414 -16.23 -7.22 2.04
CA LYS A 414 -16.52 -8.64 1.80
C LYS A 414 -15.44 -9.32 0.94
N ALA A 415 -14.19 -9.17 1.35
CA ALA A 415 -13.06 -9.83 0.71
C ALA A 415 -12.04 -10.34 1.73
N VAL A 416 -11.24 -11.32 1.33
CA VAL A 416 -10.03 -11.73 2.05
C VAL A 416 -8.83 -11.27 1.24
N GLY A 417 -7.90 -10.56 1.86
CA GLY A 417 -6.65 -10.17 1.22
C GLY A 417 -5.50 -11.07 1.67
N LEU A 418 -4.68 -11.54 0.74
CA LEU A 418 -3.40 -12.19 0.99
C LEU A 418 -2.30 -11.14 0.87
N ILE A 419 -1.47 -11.01 1.90
CA ILE A 419 -0.26 -10.20 1.85
C ILE A 419 0.98 -11.07 1.98
N GLY A 420 2.04 -10.69 1.26
CA GLY A 420 3.30 -11.42 1.20
C GLY A 420 4.49 -10.48 1.09
N ALA A 421 5.57 -10.80 1.80
CA ALA A 421 6.85 -10.12 1.66
C ALA A 421 7.98 -11.14 1.59
N ASN A 422 8.83 -11.00 0.57
CA ASN A 422 9.92 -11.91 0.30
C ASN A 422 11.15 -11.12 -0.13
N SER A 423 12.33 -11.66 0.15
CA SER A 423 13.59 -11.22 -0.43
C SER A 423 14.37 -12.48 -0.77
N PRO A 424 14.87 -12.65 -2.01
CA PRO A 424 15.76 -13.77 -2.31
C PRO A 424 17.01 -13.72 -1.40
N ALA A 425 17.63 -14.88 -1.19
CA ALA A 425 18.91 -14.94 -0.49
C ALA A 425 19.98 -14.19 -1.31
N GLU A 426 20.98 -13.64 -0.63
CA GLU A 426 22.06 -12.76 -1.14
C GLU A 426 22.28 -12.82 -2.66
N GLU A 427 21.94 -11.71 -3.33
CA GLU A 427 22.32 -11.52 -4.73
C GLU A 427 23.81 -11.18 -4.83
N PRO A 428 24.52 -11.60 -5.89
CA PRO A 428 25.93 -11.29 -6.10
C PRO A 428 26.22 -9.79 -5.98
N ASN A 429 27.45 -9.45 -5.57
CA ASN A 429 27.97 -8.07 -5.56
C ASN A 429 27.19 -7.06 -4.69
N GLY A 430 26.43 -7.53 -3.70
CA GLY A 430 25.68 -6.66 -2.80
C GLY A 430 24.37 -6.13 -3.40
N ALA A 431 23.92 -6.72 -4.51
CA ALA A 431 22.58 -6.48 -5.03
C ALA A 431 21.52 -6.93 -4.00
N TRP A 432 20.35 -6.33 -4.07
CA TRP A 432 19.24 -6.65 -3.18
C TRP A 432 17.92 -6.53 -3.91
N GLU A 433 16.97 -7.34 -3.48
CA GLU A 433 15.60 -7.34 -3.98
C GLU A 433 14.64 -7.57 -2.83
N VAL A 434 13.51 -6.86 -2.84
CA VAL A 434 12.35 -7.08 -1.97
C VAL A 434 11.11 -7.13 -2.83
N ASN A 435 10.35 -8.20 -2.69
CA ASN A 435 9.12 -8.48 -3.41
C ASN A 435 7.94 -8.42 -2.44
N LEU A 436 6.93 -7.63 -2.79
CA LEU A 436 5.72 -7.43 -2.00
C LEU A 436 4.51 -7.85 -2.84
N PHE A 437 3.64 -8.67 -2.25
CA PHE A 437 2.48 -9.28 -2.91
C PHE A 437 1.23 -8.95 -2.13
N ASN A 438 0.22 -8.38 -2.80
CA ASN A 438 -1.08 -8.15 -2.21
C ASN A 438 -2.16 -8.60 -3.19
N PHE A 439 -2.86 -9.69 -2.87
CA PHE A 439 -3.96 -10.21 -3.68
C PHE A 439 -5.26 -10.18 -2.90
N ILE A 440 -6.36 -9.84 -3.55
CA ILE A 440 -7.68 -9.64 -2.96
C ILE A 440 -8.65 -10.64 -3.59
N PHE A 441 -9.28 -11.42 -2.73
CA PHE A 441 -10.23 -12.47 -3.07
C PHE A 441 -11.62 -12.08 -2.54
N PRO A 442 -12.54 -11.61 -3.41
CA PRO A 442 -13.92 -11.33 -3.01
C PRO A 442 -14.60 -12.57 -2.42
N TYR A 443 -15.46 -12.40 -1.41
CA TYR A 443 -16.13 -13.52 -0.76
C TYR A 443 -16.96 -14.38 -1.72
N GLU A 444 -17.55 -13.77 -2.74
CA GLU A 444 -18.30 -14.47 -3.79
C GLU A 444 -17.43 -15.37 -4.67
N GLU A 445 -16.14 -15.05 -4.80
CA GLU A 445 -15.16 -15.86 -5.53
C GLU A 445 -14.66 -17.03 -4.68
N LEU A 446 -14.57 -16.85 -3.36
CA LEU A 446 -14.05 -17.86 -2.42
C LEU A 446 -14.88 -19.15 -2.36
N SER A 447 -16.14 -19.13 -2.80
CA SER A 447 -17.01 -20.30 -2.87
C SER A 447 -17.04 -21.00 -4.23
N LYS A 448 -16.45 -20.41 -5.27
CA LYS A 448 -16.48 -20.96 -6.62
C LYS A 448 -15.48 -22.12 -6.77
N ASP A 449 -15.60 -22.83 -7.89
CA ASP A 449 -14.56 -23.76 -8.33
C ASP A 449 -13.23 -23.00 -8.48
N PRO A 450 -12.09 -23.52 -7.97
CA PRO A 450 -10.77 -22.87 -8.06
C PRO A 450 -10.37 -22.42 -9.46
N THR A 451 -10.81 -23.12 -10.51
CA THR A 451 -10.51 -22.75 -11.90
C THR A 451 -11.32 -21.54 -12.36
N GLN A 452 -12.48 -21.29 -11.75
CA GLN A 452 -13.41 -20.20 -12.09
C GLN A 452 -13.35 -19.00 -11.13
N ALA A 453 -12.72 -19.16 -9.96
CA ALA A 453 -12.63 -18.09 -8.97
C ALA A 453 -11.67 -17.00 -9.43
N HIS A 454 -12.08 -15.73 -9.39
CA HIS A 454 -11.24 -14.58 -9.74
C HIS A 454 -10.61 -13.94 -8.51
N PHE A 455 -9.48 -13.27 -8.73
CA PHE A 455 -8.86 -12.38 -7.75
C PHE A 455 -8.03 -11.34 -8.50
N TYR A 456 -7.69 -10.27 -7.79
CA TYR A 456 -6.95 -9.14 -8.34
C TYR A 456 -6.04 -8.55 -7.27
N GLY A 457 -5.08 -7.74 -7.66
CA GLY A 457 -4.21 -7.10 -6.70
C GLY A 457 -2.98 -6.47 -7.32
N SER A 458 -1.93 -6.38 -6.53
CA SER A 458 -0.67 -5.77 -6.96
C SER A 458 0.52 -6.60 -6.49
N PHE A 459 1.54 -6.59 -7.34
CA PHE A 459 2.85 -7.15 -7.07
C PHE A 459 3.87 -6.04 -7.30
N SER A 460 4.72 -5.78 -6.31
CA SER A 460 5.77 -4.76 -6.43
C SER A 460 7.14 -5.34 -6.12
N THR A 461 8.14 -4.91 -6.87
CA THR A 461 9.53 -5.27 -6.66
C THR A 461 10.35 -4.00 -6.44
N PHE A 462 11.15 -4.01 -5.39
CA PHE A 462 12.15 -2.99 -5.10
C PHE A 462 13.50 -3.66 -5.21
N LYS A 463 14.38 -3.18 -6.09
CA LYS A 463 15.70 -3.79 -6.24
C LYS A 463 16.78 -2.82 -6.65
N SER A 464 18.00 -3.12 -6.23
CA SER A 464 19.19 -2.44 -6.73
C SER A 464 19.22 -2.44 -8.27
N TRP A 465 19.91 -1.46 -8.85
CA TRP A 465 20.08 -1.36 -10.30
C TRP A 465 20.52 -2.69 -10.92
N PRO A 466 19.79 -3.22 -11.91
CA PRO A 466 20.29 -4.32 -12.72
C PRO A 466 21.56 -3.90 -13.47
N ASP A 467 22.55 -4.81 -13.55
CA ASP A 467 23.83 -4.53 -14.23
C ASP A 467 23.67 -4.03 -15.66
N TRP A 468 22.66 -4.57 -16.38
CA TRP A 468 22.40 -4.19 -17.77
C TRP A 468 22.01 -2.73 -17.94
N MET A 469 21.51 -2.04 -16.89
CA MET A 469 21.16 -0.62 -16.95
C MET A 469 22.38 0.31 -16.99
N LYS A 470 23.59 -0.21 -16.74
CA LYS A 470 24.86 0.54 -16.78
C LYS A 470 24.80 1.85 -16.00
N MET A 471 24.48 1.77 -14.71
CA MET A 471 24.28 2.95 -13.86
C MET A 471 25.58 3.61 -13.38
N HIS A 472 26.76 3.10 -13.73
CA HIS A 472 28.08 3.71 -13.48
C HIS A 472 28.30 4.22 -12.04
N GLY A 473 27.77 3.51 -11.03
CA GLY A 473 27.92 3.87 -9.62
C GLY A 473 26.91 4.89 -9.09
N ILE A 474 25.90 5.27 -9.88
CA ILE A 474 24.77 6.08 -9.39
C ILE A 474 24.00 5.28 -8.32
N SER A 475 23.93 5.83 -7.11
CA SER A 475 23.14 5.25 -6.02
C SER A 475 21.65 5.41 -6.29
N GLY A 476 20.89 4.34 -6.08
CA GLY A 476 19.45 4.33 -6.28
C GLY A 476 18.94 2.91 -6.51
N ASN A 477 17.68 2.80 -6.91
CA ASN A 477 17.05 1.52 -7.17
C ASN A 477 15.94 1.62 -8.22
N VAL A 478 15.56 0.46 -8.74
CA VAL A 478 14.36 0.29 -9.55
C VAL A 478 13.20 -0.04 -8.62
N VAL A 479 12.07 0.63 -8.84
CA VAL A 479 10.79 0.27 -8.23
C VAL A 479 9.85 -0.14 -9.34
N SER A 480 9.29 -1.33 -9.25
CA SER A 480 8.29 -1.83 -10.20
C SER A 480 7.00 -2.12 -9.47
N LYS A 481 5.87 -1.77 -10.09
CA LYS A 481 4.54 -2.13 -9.62
C LYS A 481 3.73 -2.68 -10.78
N PHE A 482 3.19 -3.87 -10.57
CA PHE A 482 2.33 -4.55 -11.53
C PHE A 482 0.97 -4.77 -10.90
N THR A 483 -0.08 -4.41 -11.63
CA THR A 483 -1.41 -4.90 -11.35
C THR A 483 -1.52 -6.31 -11.87
N ALA A 484 -2.06 -7.19 -11.04
CA ALA A 484 -2.34 -8.56 -11.41
C ALA A 484 -3.84 -8.83 -11.36
N SER A 485 -4.38 -9.47 -12.40
CA SER A 485 -5.76 -9.97 -12.39
C SER A 485 -5.84 -11.37 -12.98
N LYS A 486 -6.58 -12.24 -12.31
CA LYS A 486 -6.88 -13.59 -12.81
C LYS A 486 -8.13 -13.53 -13.69
N PHE A 487 -8.03 -14.12 -14.88
CA PHE A 487 -9.11 -14.20 -15.86
C PHE A 487 -9.63 -15.62 -16.08
#